data_AF-B8HH66-F1
#
_entry.id   AF-B8HH66-F1
#
_cell.length_a   1.000
_cell.length_b   1.000
_cell.length_c   1.000
_cell.angle_alpha   90.00
_cell.angle_beta   90.00
_cell.angle_gamma   90.00
#
_symmetry.space_group_name_H-M   'P 1'
#
loop_
_entity.id
_entity.type
_entity.pdbx_description
1 polymer ?
#
loop_
_entity_poly.entity_id
_entity_poly.type
_entity_poly.pdbx_seq_one_letter_code
_entity_poly.pdbx_strand_id
1 'polypeptide(L)'
;MVALAVVAGVGTCAVLGLVYVRFFMAVPGTVEVLERQLTKQDAVPAGQDEGGDARIRDSRFLATYESMTYYAAPGLVPGVACLVGTYPWADEFGYWEACNDIGDGRDVLVDVADPDDRGVLFVPDQFDHTPLERDGWVTLHRNLLIQPLDAAQRPTQPLTHAAGY
;
A
#
# COMPACT_ATOMS: atom_id res chain seq x y z
N MET A 1 -59.15 -8.31 13.72
CA MET A 1 -57.81 -7.88 14.16
C MET A 1 -56.74 -8.72 13.45
N VAL A 2 -56.37 -8.38 12.20
CA VAL A 2 -55.28 -9.06 11.45
C VAL A 2 -54.57 -8.04 10.55
N ALA A 3 -54.14 -6.91 11.12
CA ALA A 3 -53.43 -5.86 10.36
C ALA A 3 -52.06 -5.49 10.96
N LEU A 4 -51.69 -6.06 12.11
CA LEU A 4 -50.46 -5.69 12.84
C LEU A 4 -49.28 -6.65 12.62
N ALA A 5 -49.50 -7.83 12.02
CA ALA A 5 -48.43 -8.83 11.85
C ALA A 5 -47.54 -8.58 10.62
N VAL A 6 -48.02 -7.84 9.61
CA VAL A 6 -47.29 -7.66 8.34
C VAL A 6 -46.20 -6.58 8.45
N VAL A 7 -46.37 -5.58 9.32
CA VAL A 7 -45.42 -4.46 9.43
C VAL A 7 -44.13 -4.86 10.14
N ALA A 8 -44.18 -5.82 11.06
CA ALA A 8 -43.01 -6.27 11.82
C ALA A 8 -42.01 -7.07 10.97
N GLY A 9 -42.50 -7.94 10.06
CA GLY A 9 -41.66 -8.82 9.25
C GLY A 9 -40.89 -8.12 8.13
N VAL A 10 -41.46 -7.07 7.53
CA VAL A 10 -40.78 -6.31 6.46
C VAL A 10 -39.64 -5.46 7.04
N GLY A 11 -39.85 -4.89 8.23
CA GLY A 11 -38.82 -4.11 8.92
C GLY A 11 -37.61 -4.94 9.33
N THR A 12 -37.83 -6.17 9.82
CA THR A 12 -36.70 -7.05 10.21
C THR A 12 -35.91 -7.54 9.00
N CYS A 13 -36.56 -7.90 7.89
CA CYS A 13 -35.87 -8.30 6.67
C CYS A 13 -35.08 -7.15 6.02
N ALA A 14 -35.61 -5.92 6.03
CA ALA A 14 -34.89 -4.75 5.52
C ALA A 14 -33.66 -4.40 6.38
N VAL A 15 -33.77 -4.49 7.71
CA VAL A 15 -32.64 -4.26 8.63
C VAL A 15 -31.60 -5.36 8.51
N LEU A 16 -32.00 -6.64 8.46
CA LEU A 16 -31.08 -7.76 8.24
C LEU A 16 -30.41 -7.69 6.87
N GLY A 17 -31.13 -7.28 5.82
CA GLY A 17 -30.56 -7.05 4.50
C GLY A 17 -29.50 -5.94 4.51
N LEU A 18 -29.77 -4.81 5.16
CA LEU A 18 -28.81 -3.72 5.31
C LEU A 18 -27.57 -4.12 6.12
N VAL A 19 -27.74 -4.90 7.20
CA VAL A 19 -26.62 -5.44 7.97
C VAL A 19 -25.82 -6.45 7.11
N TYR A 20 -26.48 -7.33 6.36
CA TYR A 20 -25.80 -8.28 5.49
C TYR A 20 -24.95 -7.59 4.42
N VAL A 21 -25.50 -6.57 3.75
CA VAL A 21 -24.77 -5.78 2.75
C VAL A 21 -23.55 -5.07 3.36
N ARG A 22 -23.69 -4.52 4.58
CA ARG A 22 -22.61 -3.77 5.24
C ARG A 22 -21.47 -4.65 5.75
N PHE A 23 -21.72 -5.92 6.10
CA PHE A 23 -20.71 -6.79 6.69
C PHE A 23 -20.19 -7.87 5.74
N PHE A 24 -20.97 -8.29 4.74
CA PHE A 24 -20.64 -9.45 3.88
C PHE A 24 -20.38 -9.12 2.41
N MET A 25 -20.65 -7.90 1.91
CA MET A 25 -20.16 -7.53 0.58
C MET A 25 -18.67 -7.22 0.66
N ALA A 26 -17.87 -7.91 -0.15
CA ALA A 26 -16.49 -7.53 -0.42
C ALA A 26 -16.49 -6.09 -0.95
N VAL A 27 -15.75 -5.21 -0.28
CA VAL A 27 -15.52 -3.87 -0.79
C VAL A 27 -14.36 -4.02 -1.77
N PRO A 28 -14.53 -3.72 -3.07
CA PRO A 28 -13.42 -3.85 -4.00
C PRO A 28 -12.27 -2.96 -3.55
N GLY A 29 -11.05 -3.50 -3.54
CA GLY A 29 -9.87 -2.71 -3.24
C GLY A 29 -9.65 -1.67 -4.32
N THR A 30 -9.23 -0.47 -3.92
CA THR A 30 -8.78 0.57 -4.84
C THR A 30 -7.45 1.14 -4.40
N VAL A 31 -6.76 1.77 -5.35
CA VAL A 31 -5.54 2.54 -5.11
C VAL A 31 -5.68 3.85 -5.88
N GLU A 32 -6.50 4.77 -5.36
CA GLU A 32 -6.87 6.05 -5.96
C GLU A 32 -5.65 6.89 -6.36
N VAL A 33 -4.54 6.74 -5.64
CA VAL A 33 -3.29 7.42 -5.96
C VAL A 33 -2.79 7.08 -7.38
N LEU A 34 -3.07 5.89 -7.91
CA LEU A 34 -2.71 5.51 -9.28
C LEU A 34 -3.57 6.21 -10.35
N GLU A 35 -4.78 6.67 -9.99
CA GLU A 35 -5.71 7.32 -10.91
C GLU A 35 -5.45 8.82 -11.10
N ARG A 36 -4.70 9.45 -10.18
CA ARG A 36 -4.39 10.87 -10.27
C ARG A 36 -3.42 11.18 -11.42
N GLN A 37 -3.41 12.43 -11.86
CA GLN A 37 -2.45 12.89 -12.86
C GLN A 37 -1.01 12.84 -12.34
N LEU A 38 -0.08 12.53 -13.25
CA LEU A 38 1.36 12.57 -13.00
C LEU A 38 1.82 13.99 -12.65
N THR A 39 2.74 14.06 -11.70
CA THR A 39 3.43 15.25 -11.24
C THR A 39 4.94 15.04 -11.33
N LYS A 40 5.72 16.10 -11.17
CA LYS A 40 7.19 16.01 -11.21
C LYS A 40 7.77 15.13 -10.09
N GLN A 41 7.06 15.00 -8.97
CA GLN A 41 7.51 14.19 -7.83
C GLN A 41 7.32 12.70 -8.09
N ASP A 42 6.49 12.33 -9.06
CA ASP A 42 6.18 10.94 -9.39
C ASP A 42 7.23 10.27 -10.26
N ALA A 43 8.18 11.03 -10.78
CA ALA A 43 9.25 10.47 -11.60
C ALA A 43 10.22 9.68 -10.71
N VAL A 44 10.07 8.36 -10.68
CA VAL A 44 11.14 7.47 -10.24
C VAL A 44 12.34 7.66 -11.18
N PRO A 45 13.53 8.03 -10.68
CA PRO A 45 14.72 8.16 -11.51
C PRO A 45 15.31 6.79 -11.84
N ALA A 46 14.61 6.00 -12.66
CA ALA A 46 15.08 4.71 -13.15
C ALA A 46 15.56 4.83 -14.61
N GLY A 47 16.76 4.30 -14.90
CA GLY A 47 17.39 4.36 -16.22
C GLY A 47 16.77 3.38 -17.24
N GLN A 48 16.29 2.22 -16.81
CA GLN A 48 15.62 1.20 -17.62
C GLN A 48 14.60 0.40 -16.79
N ASP A 49 13.48 0.04 -17.43
CA ASP A 49 12.30 -0.64 -16.86
C ASP A 49 12.00 -1.96 -17.62
N GLU A 50 13.01 -2.55 -18.26
CA GLU A 50 12.78 -3.63 -19.24
C GLU A 50 12.63 -5.02 -18.62
N GLY A 51 12.86 -5.17 -17.32
CA GLY A 51 12.79 -6.46 -16.61
C GLY A 51 11.91 -6.50 -15.37
N GLY A 52 11.22 -5.41 -15.02
CA GLY A 52 10.36 -5.32 -13.84
C GLY A 52 8.89 -5.69 -14.12
N ASP A 53 8.16 -5.98 -13.04
CA ASP A 53 6.72 -6.26 -13.02
C ASP A 53 5.87 -4.98 -12.84
N ALA A 54 6.50 -3.85 -12.49
CA ALA A 54 5.85 -2.55 -12.39
C ALA A 54 6.05 -1.69 -13.64
N ARG A 55 5.09 -0.81 -13.93
CA ARG A 55 5.21 0.25 -14.93
C ARG A 55 5.80 1.48 -14.26
N ILE A 56 7.13 1.54 -14.15
CA ILE A 56 7.82 2.55 -13.35
C ILE A 56 7.57 3.98 -13.83
N ARG A 57 7.43 4.17 -15.14
CA ARG A 57 7.09 5.48 -15.74
C ARG A 57 5.72 6.01 -15.34
N ASP A 58 4.82 5.12 -14.93
CA ASP A 58 3.47 5.43 -14.49
C ASP A 58 3.34 5.41 -12.96
N SER A 59 4.46 5.45 -12.24
CA SER A 59 4.47 5.47 -10.78
C SER A 59 3.91 6.78 -10.19
N ARG A 60 3.63 6.78 -8.89
CA ARG A 60 3.06 7.87 -8.11
C ARG A 60 3.74 7.92 -6.77
N PHE A 61 4.31 9.06 -6.44
CA PHE A 61 4.93 9.31 -5.15
C PHE A 61 3.90 9.10 -4.02
N LEU A 62 4.32 8.35 -3.00
CA LEU A 62 3.57 8.12 -1.78
C LEU A 62 4.16 8.95 -0.64
N ALA A 63 5.44 8.71 -0.32
CA ALA A 63 6.12 9.36 0.78
C ALA A 63 7.65 9.18 0.70
N THR A 64 8.36 9.99 1.47
CA THR A 64 9.78 9.78 1.81
C THR A 64 9.89 9.56 3.30
N TYR A 65 10.68 8.58 3.72
CA TYR A 65 10.97 8.32 5.14
C TYR A 65 12.44 7.95 5.32
N GLU A 66 13.14 8.74 6.14
CA GLU A 66 14.60 8.68 6.28
C GLU A 66 15.29 8.74 4.89
N SER A 67 16.00 7.69 4.52
CA SER A 67 16.73 7.55 3.26
C SER A 67 15.94 6.88 2.14
N MET A 68 14.69 6.49 2.36
CA MET A 68 13.87 5.80 1.36
C MET A 68 12.81 6.71 0.77
N THR A 69 12.56 6.55 -0.53
CA THR A 69 11.39 7.14 -1.20
C THR A 69 10.52 6.05 -1.78
N TYR A 70 9.21 6.12 -1.50
CA TYR A 70 8.25 5.09 -1.88
C TYR A 70 7.24 5.63 -2.90
N TYR A 71 6.89 4.77 -3.84
CA TYR A 71 5.97 5.04 -4.92
C TYR A 71 4.99 3.87 -5.06
N ALA A 72 3.77 4.16 -5.51
CA ALA A 72 2.87 3.17 -6.06
C ALA A 72 3.03 3.15 -7.58
N ALA A 73 3.04 1.97 -8.20
CA ALA A 73 3.07 1.83 -9.65
C ALA A 73 2.02 0.81 -10.11
N PRO A 74 1.42 0.98 -11.31
CA PRO A 74 0.60 -0.07 -11.91
C PRO A 74 1.46 -1.29 -12.25
N GLY A 75 0.94 -2.50 -12.08
CA GLY A 75 1.59 -3.69 -12.61
C GLY A 75 1.54 -3.78 -14.14
N LEU A 76 2.28 -4.72 -14.72
CA LEU A 76 2.21 -4.99 -16.16
C LEU A 76 0.82 -5.48 -16.60
N VAL A 77 0.12 -6.22 -15.73
CA VAL A 77 -1.23 -6.74 -15.97
C VAL A 77 -2.31 -5.91 -15.24
N PRO A 78 -3.54 -5.79 -15.79
CA PRO A 78 -4.62 -5.08 -15.12
C PRO A 78 -4.96 -5.69 -13.76
N GLY A 79 -5.25 -4.84 -12.78
CA GLY A 79 -5.63 -5.28 -11.43
C GLY A 79 -4.45 -5.55 -10.50
N VAL A 80 -3.20 -5.38 -10.95
CA VAL A 80 -2.01 -5.45 -10.08
C VAL A 80 -1.54 -4.05 -9.72
N ALA A 81 -1.17 -3.87 -8.45
CA ALA A 81 -0.46 -2.68 -7.98
C ALA A 81 0.87 -3.08 -7.33
N CYS A 82 1.86 -2.22 -7.51
CA CYS A 82 3.22 -2.45 -7.04
C CYS A 82 3.64 -1.34 -6.08
N LEU A 83 4.28 -1.73 -4.99
CA LEU A 83 5.10 -0.85 -4.17
C LEU A 83 6.48 -0.79 -4.79
N VAL A 84 7.00 0.42 -4.99
CA VAL A 84 8.35 0.68 -5.50
C VAL A 84 9.08 1.51 -4.48
N GLY A 85 10.27 1.08 -4.07
CA GLY A 85 11.15 1.83 -3.17
C GLY A 85 12.46 2.21 -3.85
N THR A 86 12.91 3.44 -3.63
CA THR A 86 14.22 3.92 -4.08
C THR A 86 15.08 4.36 -2.91
N TYR A 87 16.39 4.21 -3.07
CA TYR A 87 17.40 4.67 -2.11
C TYR A 87 18.41 5.55 -2.86
N PRO A 88 18.86 6.68 -2.29
CA PRO A 88 19.67 7.67 -3.00
C PRO A 88 21.04 7.18 -3.48
N TRP A 89 21.52 6.02 -2.99
CA TRP A 89 22.84 5.49 -3.36
C TRP A 89 22.77 4.18 -4.15
N ALA A 90 21.58 3.76 -4.61
CA ALA A 90 21.44 2.63 -5.51
C ALA A 90 22.00 3.00 -6.90
N ASP A 91 22.85 2.13 -7.44
CA ASP A 91 23.40 2.17 -8.79
C ASP A 91 22.37 1.69 -9.83
N GLU A 92 22.79 1.20 -11.01
CA GLU A 92 22.05 1.16 -12.30
C GLU A 92 20.57 0.68 -12.26
N PHE A 93 20.16 -0.12 -11.27
CA PHE A 93 18.77 -0.56 -11.09
C PHE A 93 17.94 0.30 -10.13
N GLY A 94 18.53 1.19 -9.32
CA GLY A 94 17.93 2.36 -8.62
C GLY A 94 16.76 2.16 -7.66
N TYR A 95 16.06 1.03 -7.74
CA TYR A 95 14.79 0.75 -7.10
C TYR A 95 14.61 -0.75 -6.84
N TRP A 96 13.73 -1.06 -5.90
CA TRP A 96 13.14 -2.38 -5.72
C TRP A 96 11.63 -2.27 -5.88
N GLU A 97 10.99 -3.38 -6.22
CA GLU A 97 9.54 -3.43 -6.37
C GLU A 97 8.96 -4.73 -5.79
N ALA A 98 7.72 -4.65 -5.35
CA ALA A 98 6.93 -5.79 -4.93
C ALA A 98 5.48 -5.53 -5.35
N CYS A 99 4.87 -6.52 -6.00
CA CYS A 99 3.57 -6.38 -6.67
C CYS A 99 2.58 -7.42 -6.13
N ASN A 100 1.31 -7.06 -6.08
CA ASN A 100 0.23 -7.99 -5.82
C ASN A 100 -1.08 -7.56 -6.48
N ASP A 101 -2.01 -8.50 -6.61
CA ASP A 101 -3.36 -8.25 -7.10
C ASP A 101 -4.15 -7.36 -6.13
N ILE A 102 -4.86 -6.37 -6.66
CA ILE A 102 -5.85 -5.57 -5.95
C ILE A 102 -7.11 -6.43 -5.79
N GLY A 103 -7.18 -7.15 -4.68
CA GLY A 103 -8.31 -8.00 -4.30
C GLY A 103 -9.43 -7.24 -3.56
N ASP A 104 -9.69 -7.64 -2.31
CA ASP A 104 -10.59 -6.94 -1.40
C ASP A 104 -9.88 -5.69 -0.82
N GLY A 105 -10.63 -4.64 -0.54
CA GLY A 105 -10.12 -3.40 0.08
C GLY A 105 -9.73 -3.54 1.55
N ARG A 106 -9.82 -4.74 2.11
CA ARG A 106 -9.52 -5.03 3.53
C ARG A 106 -8.16 -5.69 3.76
N ASP A 107 -7.55 -6.22 2.71
CA ASP A 107 -6.30 -6.97 2.84
C ASP A 107 -5.09 -6.11 2.46
N VAL A 108 -3.94 -6.42 3.07
CA VAL A 108 -2.66 -5.83 2.69
C VAL A 108 -2.31 -6.29 1.27
N LEU A 109 -1.89 -5.36 0.41
CA LEU A 109 -1.44 -5.69 -0.94
C LEU A 109 -0.02 -6.27 -0.89
N VAL A 110 0.89 -5.57 -0.22
CA VAL A 110 2.29 -5.98 -0.11
C VAL A 110 2.77 -5.80 1.32
N ASP A 111 3.48 -6.81 1.83
CA ASP A 111 4.19 -6.80 3.11
C ASP A 111 5.64 -7.24 2.85
N VAL A 112 6.58 -6.31 3.01
CA VAL A 112 8.00 -6.52 2.71
C VAL A 112 8.88 -5.78 3.69
N ALA A 113 10.12 -6.24 3.83
CA ALA A 113 11.18 -5.46 4.46
C ALA A 113 11.84 -4.58 3.41
N ASP A 114 12.06 -3.30 3.73
CA ASP A 114 12.90 -2.43 2.90
C ASP A 114 14.40 -2.69 3.14
N PRO A 115 15.31 -2.06 2.38
CA PRO A 115 16.76 -2.26 2.54
C PRO A 115 17.34 -1.87 3.91
N ASP A 116 16.61 -1.11 4.73
CA ASP A 116 17.00 -0.79 6.11
C ASP A 116 16.37 -1.78 7.12
N ASP A 117 15.88 -2.94 6.66
CA ASP A 117 15.17 -3.98 7.41
C ASP A 117 13.89 -3.49 8.13
N ARG A 118 13.26 -2.41 7.63
CA ARG A 118 11.97 -1.95 8.16
C ARG A 118 10.82 -2.67 7.49
N GLY A 119 9.81 -3.06 8.27
CA GLY A 119 8.54 -3.51 7.72
C GLY A 119 7.83 -2.37 6.98
N VAL A 120 7.39 -2.63 5.76
CA VAL A 120 6.64 -1.70 4.92
C VAL A 120 5.39 -2.39 4.39
N LEU A 121 4.24 -1.74 4.58
CA LEU A 121 2.96 -2.25 4.13
C LEU A 121 2.38 -1.31 3.07
N PHE A 122 2.06 -1.89 1.92
CA PHE A 122 1.27 -1.23 0.88
C PHE A 122 -0.15 -1.77 0.92
N VAL A 123 -1.13 -0.87 1.01
CA VAL A 123 -2.52 -1.22 1.32
C VAL A 123 -3.51 -0.49 0.40
N PRO A 124 -4.71 -1.06 0.17
CA PRO A 124 -5.76 -0.38 -0.59
C PRO A 124 -6.36 0.78 0.21
N ASP A 125 -7.10 1.66 -0.46
CA ASP A 125 -7.66 2.89 0.15
C ASP A 125 -8.64 2.64 1.30
N GLN A 126 -9.27 1.47 1.32
CA GLN A 126 -10.28 1.07 2.30
C GLN A 126 -9.69 0.38 3.53
N PHE A 127 -8.38 0.12 3.54
CA PHE A 127 -7.72 -0.56 4.63
C PHE A 127 -7.84 0.27 5.93
N ASP A 128 -8.16 -0.38 7.05
CA ASP A 128 -8.22 0.28 8.35
C ASP A 128 -6.84 0.26 9.00
N HIS A 129 -6.21 1.43 9.10
CA HIS A 129 -4.87 1.58 9.67
C HIS A 129 -4.89 1.48 11.20
N THR A 130 -6.03 1.70 11.84
CA THR A 130 -6.16 1.87 13.30
C THR A 130 -5.61 0.70 14.12
N PRO A 131 -5.77 -0.57 13.73
CA PRO A 131 -5.15 -1.69 14.45
C PRO A 131 -3.62 -1.61 14.41
N LEU A 132 -3.04 -1.40 13.23
CA LEU A 132 -1.59 -1.35 13.04
C LEU A 132 -0.95 -0.14 13.71
N GLU A 133 -1.60 1.03 13.64
CA GLU A 133 -1.13 2.23 14.33
C GLU A 133 -1.08 2.05 15.85
N ARG A 134 -2.02 1.30 16.43
CA ARG A 134 -1.98 0.93 17.86
C ARG A 134 -0.82 -0.01 18.20
N ASP A 135 -0.38 -0.81 17.24
CA ASP A 135 0.74 -1.73 17.36
C ASP A 135 2.10 -1.07 17.02
N GLY A 136 2.11 0.25 16.77
CA GLY A 136 3.33 1.04 16.59
C GLY A 136 3.72 1.30 15.13
N TRP A 137 2.88 0.90 14.17
CA TRP A 137 3.06 1.31 12.78
C TRP A 137 2.78 2.79 12.58
N VAL A 138 3.42 3.39 11.59
CA VAL A 138 3.22 4.80 11.23
C VAL A 138 2.69 4.89 9.81
N THR A 139 1.54 5.54 9.67
CA THR A 139 0.98 5.89 8.37
C THR A 139 1.74 7.06 7.76
N LEU A 140 2.41 6.81 6.63
CA LEU A 140 3.11 7.85 5.87
C LEU A 140 2.26 8.38 4.72
N HIS A 141 1.41 7.52 4.15
CA HIS A 141 0.43 7.84 3.11
C HIS A 141 -0.80 6.95 3.34
N ARG A 142 -1.96 7.31 2.79
CA ARG A 142 -3.19 6.48 2.88
C ARG A 142 -2.99 5.04 2.39
N ASN A 143 -2.03 4.79 1.51
CA ASN A 143 -1.72 3.46 0.99
C ASN A 143 -0.41 2.89 1.54
N LEU A 144 0.25 3.57 2.49
CA LEU A 144 1.60 3.20 2.95
C LEU A 144 1.75 3.34 4.47
N LEU A 145 2.05 2.22 5.12
CA LEU A 145 2.48 2.19 6.51
C LEU A 145 3.91 1.68 6.61
N ILE A 146 4.64 2.18 7.60
CA ILE A 146 5.99 1.72 7.91
C ILE A 146 6.11 1.37 9.39
N GLN A 147 6.91 0.36 9.69
CA GLN A 147 7.38 0.11 11.03
C GLN A 147 8.61 0.97 11.28
N PRO A 148 8.57 1.93 12.22
CA PRO A 148 9.72 2.78 12.51
C PRO A 148 10.91 1.94 12.99
N LEU A 149 12.13 2.36 12.64
CA LEU A 149 13.32 1.83 13.29
C LEU A 149 13.29 2.21 14.77
N ASP A 150 13.58 1.26 15.66
CA ASP A 150 13.87 1.61 17.04
C ASP A 150 15.03 2.61 17.07
N ALA A 151 14.99 3.55 18.01
CA ALA A 151 16.04 4.58 18.13
C ALA A 151 17.46 3.99 18.29
N ALA A 152 17.57 2.74 18.73
CA ALA A 152 18.82 1.98 18.83
C ALA A 152 19.29 1.36 17.50
N GLN A 153 18.40 1.21 16.52
CA GLN A 153 18.65 0.58 15.21
C GLN A 153 18.83 1.59 14.08
N ARG A 154 18.57 2.89 14.31
CA ARG A 154 18.90 3.92 13.32
C ARG A 154 20.38 3.82 12.93
N PRO A 155 20.71 3.58 11.65
CA PRO A 155 22.10 3.57 11.21
C PRO A 155 22.71 4.94 11.52
N THR A 156 23.64 4.98 12.47
CA THR A 156 24.37 6.21 12.84
C THR A 156 25.54 6.49 11.90
N GLN A 157 25.79 5.59 10.95
CA GLN A 157 26.83 5.71 9.95
C GLN A 157 26.23 5.56 8.55
N PRO A 158 26.76 6.29 7.56
CA PRO A 158 26.43 6.02 6.17
C PRO A 158 26.79 4.55 5.86
N LEU A 159 25.82 3.79 5.33
CA LEU A 159 25.98 2.41 4.88
C LEU A 159 27.17 2.32 3.91
N THR A 160 28.34 2.02 4.46
CA THR A 160 29.55 1.79 3.68
C THR A 160 29.52 0.33 3.32
N HIS A 161 29.17 0.04 2.06
CA HIS A 161 29.22 -1.30 1.49
C HIS A 161 30.61 -1.89 1.78
N ALA A 162 30.66 -2.92 2.63
CA ALA A 162 31.79 -3.82 2.64
C ALA A 162 31.71 -4.61 1.32
N ALA A 163 32.45 -4.14 0.32
CA ALA A 163 32.72 -4.91 -0.88
C ALA A 163 33.48 -6.18 -0.45
N GLY A 164 32.74 -7.28 -0.32
CA GLY A 164 33.29 -8.62 -0.14
C GLY A 164 33.56 -9.25 -1.50
N TYR A 165 34.84 -9.53 -1.74
CA TYR A 165 35.51 -10.21 -2.85
C TYR A 165 34.69 -11.17 -3.73
#